data_AF-A0A7G9Z7F7-F1
#
_entry.id   AF-A0A7G9Z7F7-F1
#
_cell.length_a   1.000
_cell.length_b   1.000
_cell.length_c   1.000
_cell.angle_alpha   90.00
_cell.angle_beta   90.00
_cell.angle_gamma   90.00
#
_symmetry.space_group_name_H-M   'P 1'
#
loop_
_entity.id
_entity.type
_entity.pdbx_description
1 polymer ?
#
loop_
_entity_poly.entity_id
_entity_poly.type
_entity_poly.pdbx_seq_one_letter_code
_entity_poly.pdbx_strand_id
1 'polypeptide(L)'
;MKGNITKGKFNKKKRTPNALINEKSPYLLQHAYNQVNWCPWREEAFTRAKEEHKPIFLSIGYSTCHWCHVMARESFENVRTAELLNANFVCIKVDREEHPDLDAIYMKAVQMMVGTGGWPLSVFLTPDLKPFYGGTYFPPEPGHGLPAFNDVLRTIVDLWHDNREQIEQNSEEITQLLRNSYLYKPPSEEISPDLLDNAFEQLVLQFDSEYGGFGTDVAAWSAKNPKFPLPSYLSFLLRYCHRKQEQYALKMVTKTLYAMARGGIYDQLGGGFHRYSTDRYWLVPHFEKMLYDNALLVRVYLLAIRLPHRTCF
;
A
#
# COMPACT_ATOMS: atom_id res chain seq x y z
N MET A 1 41.13 50.67 1.13
CA MET A 1 41.10 49.59 2.13
C MET A 1 40.23 48.46 1.58
N LYS A 2 40.83 47.31 1.25
CA LYS A 2 40.14 46.14 0.71
C LYS A 2 39.44 45.40 1.86
N GLY A 3 38.11 45.41 1.88
CA GLY A 3 37.31 44.69 2.86
C GLY A 3 37.28 43.19 2.53
N ASN A 4 37.87 42.38 3.41
CA ASN A 4 37.84 40.92 3.36
C ASN A 4 36.41 40.41 3.62
N ILE A 5 35.79 39.81 2.60
CA ILE A 5 34.56 39.01 2.77
C ILE A 5 35.00 37.60 3.19
N THR A 6 34.87 37.31 4.48
CA THR A 6 35.04 35.96 5.03
C THR A 6 33.96 35.05 4.45
N LYS A 7 34.35 34.14 3.54
CA LYS A 7 33.52 33.02 3.10
C LYS A 7 33.26 32.10 4.29
N GLY A 8 32.02 32.11 4.80
CA GLY A 8 31.54 31.14 5.77
C GLY A 8 31.67 29.73 5.20
N LYS A 9 32.48 28.89 5.84
CA LYS A 9 32.53 27.45 5.58
C LYS A 9 31.20 26.84 6.06
N PHE A 10 30.29 26.55 5.14
CA PHE A 10 29.17 25.65 5.42
C PHE A 10 29.73 24.28 5.80
N ASN A 11 29.69 23.95 7.09
CA ASN A 11 30.09 22.66 7.61
C ASN A 11 29.00 21.63 7.26
N LYS A 12 29.02 21.10 6.03
CA LYS A 12 28.24 19.89 5.69
C LYS A 12 28.78 18.75 6.55
N LYS A 13 28.09 18.42 7.65
CA LYS A 13 28.32 17.16 8.38
C LYS A 13 28.38 16.03 7.34
N LYS A 14 29.53 15.35 7.21
CA LYS A 14 29.66 14.15 6.37
C LYS A 14 28.62 13.16 6.89
N ARG A 15 27.58 12.90 6.10
CA ARG A 15 26.60 11.86 6.41
C ARG A 15 27.26 10.52 6.07
N THR A 16 27.30 9.61 7.03
CA THR A 16 27.77 8.24 6.80
C THR A 16 26.64 7.45 6.15
N PRO A 17 26.87 6.82 4.98
CA PRO A 17 25.84 6.01 4.36
C PRO A 17 25.68 4.66 5.08
N ASN A 18 24.47 4.08 5.01
CA ASN A 18 24.18 2.70 5.36
C ASN A 18 24.45 1.75 4.16
N ALA A 19 24.11 0.47 4.29
CA ALA A 19 24.44 -0.54 3.29
C ALA A 19 23.74 -0.34 1.93
N LEU A 20 22.65 0.42 1.87
CA LEU A 20 21.91 0.68 0.63
C LEU A 20 22.71 1.52 -0.39
N ILE A 21 23.83 2.13 0.00
CA ILE A 21 24.70 2.87 -0.93
C ILE A 21 25.26 2.01 -2.07
N ASN A 22 25.26 0.69 -1.89
CA ASN A 22 25.75 -0.28 -2.87
C ASN A 22 24.63 -0.85 -3.76
N GLU A 23 23.37 -0.44 -3.57
CA GLU A 23 22.25 -0.91 -4.36
C GLU A 23 22.12 -0.14 -5.68
N LYS A 24 21.43 -0.74 -6.65
CA LYS A 24 21.20 -0.13 -7.97
C LYS A 24 19.89 0.64 -8.04
N SER A 25 18.87 0.20 -7.31
CA SER A 25 17.57 0.87 -7.25
C SER A 25 17.74 2.35 -6.83
N PRO A 26 17.24 3.29 -7.65
CA PRO A 26 17.18 4.70 -7.27
C PRO A 26 16.36 4.93 -5.99
N TYR A 27 15.32 4.12 -5.76
CA TYR A 27 14.50 4.17 -4.56
C TYR A 27 15.32 3.80 -3.32
N LEU A 28 16.09 2.70 -3.36
CA LEU A 28 16.94 2.29 -2.23
C LEU A 28 18.07 3.30 -1.99
N LEU A 29 18.72 3.79 -3.05
CA LEU A 29 19.78 4.80 -2.95
C LEU A 29 19.31 6.10 -2.30
N GLN A 30 18.04 6.49 -2.47
CA GLN A 30 17.46 7.66 -1.80
C GLN A 30 17.48 7.52 -0.26
N HIS A 31 17.44 6.30 0.26
CA HIS A 31 17.47 6.00 1.69
C HIS A 31 18.87 5.68 2.24
N ALA A 32 19.91 5.72 1.40
CA ALA A 32 21.27 5.35 1.79
C ALA A 32 21.88 6.24 2.88
N TYR A 33 21.36 7.45 3.08
CA TYR A 33 21.83 8.40 4.10
C TYR A 33 20.82 8.64 5.22
N ASN A 34 19.78 7.81 5.31
CA ASN A 34 18.86 7.83 6.44
C ASN A 34 19.57 7.37 7.71
N GLN A 35 19.05 7.83 8.85
CA GLN A 35 19.56 7.58 10.18
C GLN A 35 19.30 6.13 10.60
N VAL A 36 18.25 5.53 10.03
CA VAL A 36 18.01 4.09 10.10
C VAL A 36 19.11 3.35 9.35
N ASN A 37 19.71 2.36 10.01
CA ASN A 37 20.76 1.50 9.48
C ASN A 37 20.15 0.43 8.56
N TRP A 38 19.64 0.88 7.42
CA TRP A 38 19.03 0.02 6.42
C TRP A 38 20.05 -0.95 5.82
N CYS A 39 19.59 -2.18 5.60
CA CYS A 39 20.24 -3.16 4.76
C CYS A 39 19.28 -3.65 3.65
N PRO A 40 19.83 -4.09 2.51
CA PRO A 40 19.03 -4.72 1.46
C PRO A 40 18.54 -6.11 1.89
N TRP A 41 17.59 -6.67 1.15
CA TRP A 41 17.13 -8.05 1.33
C TRP A 41 18.20 -9.05 0.89
N ARG A 42 19.03 -9.50 1.83
CA ARG A 42 20.14 -10.46 1.59
C ARG A 42 20.36 -11.38 2.79
N GLU A 43 21.01 -12.51 2.55
CA GLU A 43 21.31 -13.52 3.57
C GLU A 43 22.06 -12.93 4.77
N GLU A 44 22.96 -11.98 4.57
CA GLU A 44 23.73 -11.35 5.64
C GLU A 44 22.82 -10.63 6.66
N ALA A 45 21.71 -10.02 6.20
CA ALA A 45 20.75 -9.36 7.07
C ALA A 45 19.99 -10.39 7.95
N PHE A 46 19.65 -11.54 7.37
CA PHE A 46 18.91 -12.59 8.08
C PHE A 46 19.79 -13.30 9.10
N THR A 47 21.04 -13.61 8.72
CA THR A 47 22.04 -14.17 9.63
C THR A 47 22.27 -13.23 10.81
N ARG A 48 22.43 -11.92 10.55
CA ARG A 48 22.54 -10.91 11.60
C ARG A 48 21.33 -10.91 12.54
N ALA A 49 20.11 -11.01 12.00
CA ALA A 49 18.90 -11.06 12.83
C ALA A 49 18.87 -12.28 13.76
N LYS A 50 19.37 -13.43 13.28
CA LYS A 50 19.48 -14.66 14.07
C LYS A 50 20.54 -14.55 15.15
N GLU A 51 21.74 -14.07 14.80
CA GLU A 51 22.88 -13.91 15.71
C GLU A 51 22.62 -12.86 16.80
N GLU A 52 21.99 -11.73 16.43
CA GLU A 52 21.63 -10.68 17.39
C GLU A 52 20.32 -10.97 18.15
N HIS A 53 19.62 -12.06 17.80
CA HIS A 53 18.30 -12.40 18.34
C HIS A 53 17.27 -11.25 18.25
N LYS A 54 17.35 -10.48 17.16
CA LYS A 54 16.48 -9.31 16.92
C LYS A 54 15.41 -9.62 15.87
N PRO A 55 14.18 -9.10 16.04
CA PRO A 55 13.20 -9.13 14.97
C PRO A 55 13.67 -8.27 13.78
N ILE A 56 13.09 -8.54 12.63
CA ILE A 56 13.34 -7.78 11.40
C ILE A 56 12.22 -6.76 11.23
N PHE A 57 12.58 -5.51 10.95
CA PHE A 57 11.63 -4.52 10.43
C PHE A 57 11.83 -4.43 8.90
N LEU A 58 10.88 -4.98 8.16
CA LEU A 58 10.85 -4.96 6.70
C LEU A 58 9.98 -3.79 6.22
N SER A 59 10.57 -2.89 5.43
CA SER A 59 9.86 -1.78 4.79
C SER A 59 9.94 -1.86 3.27
N ILE A 60 8.82 -2.23 2.64
CA ILE A 60 8.69 -2.32 1.18
C ILE A 60 8.02 -1.06 0.63
N GLY A 61 8.60 -0.48 -0.42
CA GLY A 61 8.06 0.66 -1.15
C GLY A 61 8.62 0.74 -2.57
N TYR A 62 8.38 1.85 -3.25
CA TYR A 62 8.86 2.10 -4.62
C TYR A 62 8.95 3.60 -4.87
N SER A 63 9.66 3.99 -5.94
CA SER A 63 10.07 5.37 -6.21
C SER A 63 8.91 6.38 -6.34
N THR A 64 7.75 5.97 -6.87
CA THR A 64 6.58 6.85 -7.08
C THR A 64 5.55 6.81 -5.94
N CYS A 65 5.80 6.01 -4.90
CA CYS A 65 4.93 5.87 -3.75
C CYS A 65 4.94 7.13 -2.86
N HIS A 66 3.87 7.92 -2.89
CA HIS A 66 3.75 9.13 -2.06
C HIS A 66 3.90 8.86 -0.56
N TRP A 67 3.13 7.93 -0.01
CA TRP A 67 3.14 7.63 1.43
C TRP A 67 4.47 7.04 1.90
N CYS A 68 5.23 6.40 1.00
CA CYS A 68 6.57 5.94 1.30
C CYS A 68 7.53 7.12 1.55
N HIS A 69 7.42 8.17 0.72
CA HIS A 69 8.19 9.41 0.92
C HIS A 69 7.74 10.17 2.18
N VAL A 70 6.43 10.22 2.45
CA VAL A 70 5.88 10.82 3.66
C VAL A 70 6.43 10.14 4.90
N MET A 71 6.31 8.80 4.99
CA MET A 71 6.82 8.04 6.13
C MET A 71 8.35 8.15 6.26
N ALA A 72 9.08 8.18 5.14
CA ALA A 72 10.53 8.35 5.18
C ALA A 72 10.94 9.67 5.83
N ARG A 73 10.31 10.78 5.41
CA ARG A 73 10.57 12.12 5.95
C ARG A 73 10.14 12.25 7.41
N GLU A 74 8.98 11.72 7.76
CA GLU A 74 8.39 11.91 9.10
C GLU A 74 8.96 10.96 10.14
N SER A 75 9.36 9.75 9.74
CA SER A 75 9.81 8.68 10.64
C SER A 75 11.25 8.26 10.39
N PHE A 76 11.64 7.89 9.17
CA PHE A 76 12.97 7.28 8.93
C PHE A 76 14.13 8.28 8.96
N GLU A 77 13.86 9.58 8.80
CA GLU A 77 14.83 10.67 9.00
C GLU A 77 14.83 11.21 10.44
N ASN A 78 13.84 10.81 11.26
CA ASN A 78 13.75 11.20 12.66
C ASN A 78 14.77 10.43 13.51
N VAL A 79 15.62 11.16 14.24
CA VAL A 79 16.70 10.57 15.05
C VAL A 79 16.18 9.61 16.11
N ARG A 80 15.10 9.96 16.82
CA ARG A 80 14.53 9.14 17.90
C ARG A 80 13.95 7.84 17.36
N THR A 81 13.22 7.90 16.25
CA THR A 81 12.68 6.70 15.58
C THR A 81 13.81 5.83 15.05
N ALA A 82 14.83 6.42 14.45
CA ALA A 82 15.99 5.69 13.95
C ALA A 82 16.79 5.00 15.07
N GLU A 83 16.97 5.65 16.22
CA GLU A 83 17.62 5.04 17.38
C GLU A 83 16.85 3.82 17.90
N LEU A 84 15.51 3.92 18.01
CA LEU A 84 14.66 2.79 18.40
C LEU A 84 14.76 1.64 17.39
N LEU A 85 14.72 1.95 16.10
CA LEU A 85 14.86 0.96 15.03
C LEU A 85 16.23 0.28 15.07
N ASN A 86 17.31 1.04 15.11
CA ASN A 86 18.68 0.52 15.07
C ASN A 86 19.05 -0.31 16.31
N ALA A 87 18.55 0.08 17.48
CA ALA A 87 18.82 -0.64 18.71
C ALA A 87 18.14 -2.02 18.74
N ASN A 88 16.92 -2.11 18.22
CA ASN A 88 16.05 -3.26 18.48
C ASN A 88 15.72 -4.12 17.26
N PHE A 89 15.98 -3.65 16.03
CA PHE A 89 15.58 -4.34 14.81
C PHE A 89 16.72 -4.45 13.80
N VAL A 90 16.72 -5.54 13.05
CA VAL A 90 17.41 -5.57 11.75
C VAL A 90 16.48 -4.92 10.73
N CYS A 91 16.84 -3.71 10.29
CA CYS A 91 16.01 -2.91 9.38
C CYS A 91 16.32 -3.24 7.91
N ILE A 92 15.36 -3.81 7.19
CA ILE A 92 15.49 -4.19 5.78
C ILE A 92 14.60 -3.30 4.90
N LYS A 93 15.19 -2.70 3.86
CA LYS A 93 14.47 -1.90 2.86
C LYS A 93 14.40 -2.67 1.55
N VAL A 94 13.21 -2.76 0.96
CA VAL A 94 12.98 -3.44 -0.31
C VAL A 94 12.32 -2.50 -1.30
N ASP A 95 12.82 -2.52 -2.53
CA ASP A 95 12.13 -1.94 -3.69
C ASP A 95 11.18 -2.97 -4.29
N ARG A 96 9.89 -2.65 -4.27
CA ARG A 96 8.83 -3.46 -4.88
C ARG A 96 9.06 -3.66 -6.38
N GLU A 97 9.64 -2.69 -7.08
CA GLU A 97 9.84 -2.78 -8.53
C GLU A 97 10.93 -3.80 -8.89
N GLU A 98 11.91 -4.02 -7.99
CA GLU A 98 12.94 -5.06 -8.14
C GLU A 98 12.51 -6.41 -7.55
N HIS A 99 11.69 -6.40 -6.49
CA HIS A 99 11.22 -7.59 -5.78
C HIS A 99 9.67 -7.65 -5.63
N PRO A 100 8.93 -7.78 -6.75
CA PRO A 100 7.46 -7.86 -6.72
C PRO A 100 6.94 -9.16 -6.06
N ASP A 101 7.77 -10.19 -6.02
CA ASP A 101 7.51 -11.47 -5.35
C ASP A 101 7.43 -11.31 -3.83
N LEU A 102 8.41 -10.62 -3.22
CA LEU A 102 8.42 -10.32 -1.79
C LEU A 102 7.25 -9.41 -1.41
N ASP A 103 7.00 -8.39 -2.22
CA ASP A 103 5.84 -7.50 -2.07
C ASP A 103 4.53 -8.28 -2.01
N ALA A 104 4.30 -9.20 -2.94
CA ALA A 104 3.06 -9.98 -2.99
C ALA A 104 2.88 -10.87 -1.75
N ILE A 105 3.94 -11.54 -1.29
CA ILE A 105 3.90 -12.42 -0.10
C ILE A 105 3.55 -11.61 1.15
N TYR A 106 4.30 -10.53 1.40
CA TYR A 106 4.15 -9.75 2.62
C TYR A 106 2.92 -8.85 2.61
N MET A 107 2.47 -8.38 1.43
CA MET A 107 1.19 -7.68 1.29
C MET A 107 0.03 -8.59 1.71
N LYS A 108 0.04 -9.85 1.24
CA LYS A 108 -0.98 -10.84 1.61
C LYS A 108 -0.94 -11.13 3.11
N ALA A 109 0.25 -11.24 3.70
CA ALA A 109 0.41 -11.42 5.14
C ALA A 109 -0.24 -10.28 5.93
N VAL A 110 0.03 -9.02 5.55
CA VAL A 110 -0.57 -7.85 6.20
C VAL A 110 -2.09 -7.84 6.01
N GLN A 111 -2.59 -8.08 4.80
CA GLN A 111 -4.03 -8.16 4.55
C GLN A 111 -4.73 -9.22 5.42
N MET A 112 -4.08 -10.36 5.67
CA MET A 112 -4.63 -11.40 6.55
C MET A 112 -4.62 -11.01 8.02
N MET A 113 -3.64 -10.23 8.47
CA MET A 113 -3.53 -9.78 9.86
C MET A 113 -4.44 -8.58 10.18
N VAL A 114 -4.52 -7.59 9.27
CA VAL A 114 -5.18 -6.30 9.54
C VAL A 114 -6.37 -6.00 8.61
N GLY A 115 -6.70 -6.91 7.68
CA GLY A 115 -7.83 -6.80 6.76
C GLY A 115 -7.61 -5.86 5.56
N THR A 116 -6.56 -5.04 5.58
CA THR A 116 -6.23 -4.07 4.53
C THR A 116 -4.75 -4.13 4.17
N GLY A 117 -4.38 -3.54 3.04
CA GLY A 117 -3.00 -3.51 2.53
C GLY A 117 -2.72 -2.25 1.71
N GLY A 118 -1.45 -1.93 1.55
CA GLY A 118 -1.00 -0.74 0.84
C GLY A 118 0.47 -0.43 1.11
N TRP A 119 0.94 0.68 0.54
CA TRP A 119 2.32 1.11 0.68
C TRP A 119 2.40 2.46 1.40
N PRO A 120 3.44 2.71 2.23
CA PRO A 120 4.57 1.82 2.53
C PRO A 120 4.09 0.57 3.25
N LEU A 121 4.68 -0.58 2.94
CA LEU A 121 4.34 -1.83 3.60
C LEU A 121 5.34 -2.03 4.74
N SER A 122 4.85 -1.98 5.97
CA SER A 122 5.64 -2.04 7.20
C SER A 122 5.38 -3.36 7.91
N VAL A 123 6.35 -4.27 7.90
CA VAL A 123 6.15 -5.65 8.38
C VAL A 123 7.20 -6.02 9.41
N PHE A 124 6.78 -6.66 10.49
CA PHE A 124 7.65 -7.18 11.53
C PHE A 124 7.76 -8.70 11.37
N LEU A 125 8.99 -9.18 11.22
CA LEU A 125 9.29 -10.59 10.98
C LEU A 125 10.14 -11.15 12.10
N THR A 126 9.97 -12.45 12.37
CA THR A 126 10.95 -13.21 13.14
C THR A 126 12.28 -13.31 12.37
N PRO A 127 13.40 -13.69 13.02
CA PRO A 127 14.66 -13.96 12.33
C PRO A 127 14.57 -15.03 11.22
N ASP A 128 13.54 -15.89 11.26
CA ASP A 128 13.23 -16.88 10.22
C ASP A 128 12.30 -16.35 9.13
N LEU A 129 12.15 -15.03 9.02
CA LEU A 129 11.40 -14.32 7.98
C LEU A 129 9.88 -14.50 8.02
N LYS A 130 9.35 -15.04 9.14
CA LYS A 130 7.92 -15.26 9.34
C LYS A 130 7.25 -13.98 9.84
N PRO A 131 6.20 -13.47 9.17
CA PRO A 131 5.51 -12.27 9.60
C PRO A 131 4.68 -12.54 10.84
N PHE A 132 4.73 -11.62 11.82
CA PHE A 132 3.90 -11.70 13.03
C PHE A 132 3.09 -10.43 13.32
N TYR A 133 3.47 -9.32 12.70
CA TYR A 133 2.71 -8.08 12.75
C TYR A 133 3.00 -7.24 11.50
N GLY A 134 2.09 -6.34 11.15
CA GLY A 134 2.36 -5.38 10.09
C GLY A 134 1.22 -4.40 9.88
N GLY A 135 1.49 -3.43 9.01
CA GLY A 135 0.55 -2.40 8.62
C GLY A 135 1.08 -1.64 7.42
N THR A 136 0.43 -0.53 7.11
CA THR A 136 0.84 0.33 6.00
C THR A 136 1.68 1.51 6.51
N TYR A 137 1.09 2.70 6.52
CA TYR A 137 1.66 3.90 7.10
C TYR A 137 1.40 3.95 8.61
N PHE A 138 2.45 4.25 9.38
CA PHE A 138 2.35 4.60 10.80
C PHE A 138 2.77 6.07 10.98
N PRO A 139 1.90 6.94 11.53
CA PRO A 139 2.21 8.35 11.72
C PRO A 139 3.25 8.57 12.83
N PRO A 140 4.00 9.68 12.83
CA PRO A 140 4.97 9.98 13.89
C PRO A 140 4.31 10.24 15.25
N GLU A 141 3.06 10.71 15.25
CA GLU A 141 2.23 11.01 16.43
C GLU A 141 0.86 10.32 16.27
N PRO A 142 0.13 10.02 17.36
CA PRO A 142 -1.16 9.35 17.26
C PRO A 142 -2.17 10.19 16.48
N GLY A 143 -2.92 9.57 15.57
CA GLY A 143 -3.87 10.28 14.73
C GLY A 143 -4.72 9.38 13.86
N HIS A 144 -5.95 9.80 13.58
CA HIS A 144 -6.89 9.09 12.70
C HIS A 144 -7.13 7.61 13.06
N GLY A 145 -7.12 7.30 14.36
CA GLY A 145 -7.28 5.93 14.88
C GLY A 145 -6.02 5.05 14.77
N LEU A 146 -4.90 5.62 14.33
CA LEU A 146 -3.61 4.92 14.25
C LEU A 146 -2.71 5.32 15.43
N PRO A 147 -1.97 4.35 16.02
CA PRO A 147 -0.95 4.65 17.02
C PRO A 147 0.25 5.36 16.38
N ALA A 148 1.02 6.08 17.20
CA ALA A 148 2.30 6.61 16.75
C ALA A 148 3.27 5.48 16.43
N PHE A 149 4.11 5.65 15.41
CA PHE A 149 5.06 4.63 15.00
C PHE A 149 6.02 4.25 16.14
N ASN A 150 6.46 5.21 16.95
CA ASN A 150 7.31 4.92 18.10
C ASN A 150 6.62 4.07 19.17
N ASP A 151 5.30 4.19 19.34
CA ASP A 151 4.54 3.37 20.27
C ASP A 151 4.37 1.94 19.74
N VAL A 152 4.15 1.81 18.42
CA VAL A 152 4.18 0.50 17.75
C VAL A 152 5.53 -0.19 17.95
N LEU A 153 6.63 0.52 17.69
CA LEU A 153 7.98 -0.03 17.86
C LEU A 153 8.22 -0.51 19.29
N ARG A 154 7.88 0.29 20.30
CA ARG A 154 8.04 -0.08 21.72
C ARG A 154 7.22 -1.31 22.08
N THR A 155 5.95 -1.33 21.68
CA THR A 155 5.06 -2.48 21.93
C THR A 155 5.62 -3.76 21.32
N ILE A 156 6.16 -3.70 20.10
CA ILE A 156 6.76 -4.86 19.45
C ILE A 156 8.04 -5.31 20.18
N VAL A 157 8.86 -4.38 20.67
CA VAL A 157 10.06 -4.70 21.45
C VAL A 157 9.70 -5.37 22.77
N ASP A 158 8.73 -4.82 23.50
CA ASP A 158 8.27 -5.38 24.78
C ASP A 158 7.71 -6.80 24.57
N LEU A 159 6.85 -6.99 23.56
CA LEU A 159 6.32 -8.31 23.22
C LEU A 159 7.41 -9.29 22.75
N TRP A 160 8.42 -8.82 22.01
CA TRP A 160 9.54 -9.66 21.57
C TRP A 160 10.40 -10.13 22.74
N HIS A 161 10.57 -9.31 23.77
CA HIS A 161 11.34 -9.66 24.95
C HIS A 161 10.52 -10.56 25.89
N ASP A 162 9.29 -10.17 26.20
CA ASP A 162 8.50 -10.80 27.26
C ASP A 162 7.72 -12.03 26.77
N ASN A 163 7.26 -12.01 25.51
CA ASN A 163 6.30 -12.99 24.97
C ASN A 163 6.80 -13.61 23.66
N ARG A 164 8.11 -13.82 23.51
CA ARG A 164 8.72 -14.32 22.26
C ARG A 164 8.10 -15.61 21.73
N GLU A 165 7.85 -16.58 22.60
CA GLU A 165 7.27 -17.87 22.20
C GLU A 165 5.89 -17.69 21.54
N GLN A 166 5.06 -16.80 22.08
CA GLN A 166 3.76 -16.48 21.49
C GLN A 166 3.91 -15.82 20.12
N ILE A 167 4.90 -14.94 19.95
CA ILE A 167 5.19 -14.34 18.63
C ILE A 167 5.59 -15.42 17.63
N GLU A 168 6.46 -16.34 18.03
CA GLU A 168 6.92 -17.42 17.15
C GLU A 168 5.76 -18.34 16.75
N GLN A 169 4.88 -18.71 17.69
CA GLN A 169 3.66 -19.47 17.43
C GLN A 169 2.71 -18.75 16.46
N ASN A 170 2.38 -17.48 16.75
CA ASN A 170 1.50 -16.68 15.88
C ASN A 170 2.09 -16.52 14.47
N SER A 171 3.41 -16.34 14.36
CA SER A 171 4.10 -16.22 13.08
C SER A 171 4.01 -17.51 12.25
N GLU A 172 4.03 -18.67 12.91
CA GLU A 172 3.88 -19.96 12.24
C GLU A 172 2.44 -20.15 11.75
N GLU A 173 1.43 -19.81 12.54
CA GLU A 173 0.03 -19.86 12.12
C GLU A 173 -0.24 -19.01 10.88
N ILE A 174 0.21 -17.75 10.89
CA ILE A 174 0.09 -16.84 9.74
C ILE A 174 0.82 -17.42 8.52
N THR A 175 2.03 -17.97 8.72
CA THR A 175 2.81 -18.60 7.65
C THR A 175 2.09 -19.82 7.06
N GLN A 176 1.44 -20.64 7.87
CA GLN A 176 0.66 -21.78 7.42
C GLN A 176 -0.58 -21.35 6.63
N LEU A 177 -1.32 -20.36 7.12
CA LEU A 177 -2.45 -19.79 6.39
C LEU A 177 -2.00 -19.19 5.04
N LEU A 178 -0.86 -18.51 5.01
CA LEU A 178 -0.26 -18.00 3.77
C LEU A 178 0.07 -19.14 2.81
N ARG A 179 0.76 -20.19 3.25
CA ARG A 179 1.06 -21.36 2.40
C ARG A 179 -0.20 -22.01 1.85
N ASN A 180 -1.20 -22.24 2.71
CA ASN A 180 -2.48 -22.82 2.31
C ASN A 180 -3.19 -21.96 1.27
N SER A 181 -3.09 -20.64 1.37
CA SER A 181 -3.70 -19.72 0.40
C SER A 181 -3.06 -19.75 -1.00
N TYR A 182 -1.84 -20.28 -1.14
CA TYR A 182 -1.19 -20.54 -2.43
C TYR A 182 -1.40 -21.98 -2.91
N LEU A 183 -1.54 -22.92 -1.98
CA LEU A 183 -1.80 -24.33 -2.26
C LEU A 183 -3.28 -24.61 -2.52
N TYR A 184 -4.18 -23.70 -2.15
CA TYR A 184 -5.61 -23.79 -2.39
C TYR A 184 -5.88 -23.86 -3.89
N LYS A 185 -6.00 -25.09 -4.39
CA LYS A 185 -6.75 -25.37 -5.60
C LYS A 185 -8.21 -25.25 -5.20
N PRO A 186 -8.99 -24.33 -5.80
CA PRO A 186 -10.43 -24.38 -5.59
C PRO A 186 -10.89 -25.81 -5.90
N PRO A 187 -11.77 -26.40 -5.08
CA PRO A 187 -12.40 -27.65 -5.46
C PRO A 187 -12.95 -27.46 -6.88
N SER A 188 -12.93 -28.52 -7.69
CA SER A 188 -13.49 -28.53 -9.04
C SER A 188 -15.02 -28.35 -9.07
N GLU A 189 -15.59 -27.76 -8.01
CA GLU A 189 -16.98 -27.37 -7.92
C GLU A 189 -17.26 -26.30 -8.98
N GLU A 190 -18.34 -26.52 -9.72
CA GLU A 190 -18.82 -25.55 -10.68
C GLU A 190 -19.10 -24.23 -9.97
N ILE A 191 -18.57 -23.14 -10.52
CA ILE A 191 -18.83 -21.79 -10.01
C ILE A 191 -20.34 -21.56 -10.06
N SER A 192 -20.98 -21.49 -8.89
CA SER A 192 -22.43 -21.25 -8.81
C SER A 192 -22.78 -19.91 -9.47
N PRO A 193 -23.82 -19.85 -10.32
CA PRO A 193 -24.36 -18.60 -10.83
C PRO A 193 -24.66 -17.57 -9.74
N ASP A 194 -25.04 -18.02 -8.54
CA ASP A 194 -25.40 -17.17 -7.39
C ASP A 194 -24.21 -16.35 -6.89
N LEU A 195 -22.98 -16.80 -7.14
CA LEU A 195 -21.77 -16.05 -6.77
C LEU A 195 -21.75 -14.67 -7.42
N LEU A 196 -22.20 -14.57 -8.68
CA LEU A 196 -22.24 -13.31 -9.41
C LEU A 196 -23.35 -12.40 -8.88
N ASP A 197 -24.49 -12.98 -8.49
CA ASP A 197 -25.61 -12.23 -7.93
C ASP A 197 -25.25 -11.67 -6.54
N ASN A 198 -24.64 -12.48 -5.68
CA ASN A 198 -24.11 -12.04 -4.38
C ASN A 198 -23.05 -10.93 -4.55
N ALA A 199 -22.13 -11.09 -5.50
CA ALA A 199 -21.13 -10.05 -5.77
C ALA A 199 -21.76 -8.73 -6.25
N PHE A 200 -22.80 -8.81 -7.06
CA PHE A 200 -23.56 -7.63 -7.48
C PHE A 200 -24.24 -6.95 -6.28
N GLU A 201 -24.93 -7.68 -5.42
CA GLU A 201 -25.60 -7.14 -4.22
C GLU A 201 -24.59 -6.45 -3.28
N GLN A 202 -23.41 -7.02 -3.08
CA GLN A 202 -22.36 -6.39 -2.29
C GLN A 202 -21.87 -5.08 -2.90
N LEU A 203 -21.75 -5.00 -4.22
CA LEU A 203 -21.39 -3.76 -4.90
C LEU A 203 -22.49 -2.70 -4.84
N VAL A 204 -23.76 -3.11 -4.84
CA VAL A 204 -24.90 -2.20 -4.62
C VAL A 204 -24.80 -1.54 -3.25
N LEU A 205 -24.48 -2.31 -2.20
CA LEU A 205 -24.34 -1.78 -0.84
C LEU A 205 -23.16 -0.79 -0.70
N GLN A 206 -22.10 -0.97 -1.47
CA GLN A 206 -20.91 -0.11 -1.42
C GLN A 206 -20.97 1.10 -2.36
N PHE A 207 -21.98 1.15 -3.24
CA PHE A 207 -22.04 2.13 -4.31
C PHE A 207 -22.45 3.50 -3.81
N ASP A 208 -21.67 4.51 -4.18
CA ASP A 208 -21.99 5.90 -3.93
C ASP A 208 -22.95 6.43 -4.99
N SER A 209 -24.26 6.38 -4.72
CA SER A 209 -25.26 6.86 -5.67
C SER A 209 -25.19 8.36 -5.99
N GLU A 210 -24.61 9.15 -5.10
CA GLU A 210 -24.52 10.61 -5.21
C GLU A 210 -23.35 11.02 -6.13
N TYR A 211 -22.15 10.51 -5.86
CA TYR A 211 -20.92 10.90 -6.55
C TYR A 211 -20.35 9.81 -7.47
N GLY A 212 -20.95 8.62 -7.54
CA GLY A 212 -20.42 7.47 -8.26
C GLY A 212 -19.16 6.88 -7.60
N GLY A 213 -18.78 5.67 -7.99
CA GLY A 213 -17.70 4.90 -7.37
C GLY A 213 -18.16 4.06 -6.16
N PHE A 214 -17.19 3.43 -5.50
CA PHE A 214 -17.43 2.47 -4.42
C PHE A 214 -16.56 2.79 -3.21
N GLY A 215 -16.98 2.30 -2.04
CA GLY A 215 -16.22 2.43 -0.78
C GLY A 215 -16.69 3.60 0.08
N THR A 216 -18.00 3.76 0.27
CA THR A 216 -18.58 4.81 1.12
C THR A 216 -18.40 4.56 2.61
N ASP A 217 -18.19 3.31 3.02
CA ASP A 217 -17.99 2.92 4.42
C ASP A 217 -16.82 1.95 4.55
N VAL A 218 -15.67 2.47 4.97
CA VAL A 218 -14.81 1.80 5.94
C VAL A 218 -13.95 2.85 6.62
N ALA A 219 -14.01 2.86 7.94
CA ALA A 219 -13.04 3.49 8.81
C ALA A 219 -11.63 2.99 8.45
N ALA A 220 -10.96 3.69 7.54
CA ALA A 220 -9.59 3.40 7.15
C ALA A 220 -8.88 4.73 6.91
N TRP A 221 -8.43 5.31 8.02
CA TRP A 221 -7.31 6.23 8.19
C TRP A 221 -7.31 7.61 7.51
N SER A 222 -8.12 7.85 6.46
CA SER A 222 -8.19 9.15 5.79
C SER A 222 -9.51 9.84 6.11
N ALA A 223 -9.43 10.98 6.80
CA ALA A 223 -10.57 11.84 7.15
C ALA A 223 -11.36 12.40 5.93
N LYS A 224 -10.98 12.03 4.70
CA LYS A 224 -11.56 12.54 3.45
C LYS A 224 -12.30 11.49 2.61
N ASN A 225 -12.30 10.20 3.01
CA ASN A 225 -12.87 9.09 2.25
C ASN A 225 -12.34 9.02 0.81
N PRO A 226 -11.07 8.59 0.62
CA PRO A 226 -10.44 8.56 -0.70
C PRO A 226 -11.15 7.55 -1.60
N LYS A 227 -11.26 7.88 -2.89
CA LYS A 227 -12.03 7.10 -3.85
C LYS A 227 -11.18 6.63 -5.03
N PHE A 228 -11.25 5.32 -5.30
CA PHE A 228 -10.46 4.65 -6.32
C PHE A 228 -11.31 4.31 -7.56
N PRO A 229 -10.75 4.38 -8.79
CA PRO A 229 -11.44 4.03 -10.04
C PRO A 229 -11.98 2.59 -10.13
N LEU A 230 -11.34 1.63 -9.45
CA LEU A 230 -11.75 0.21 -9.37
C LEU A 230 -12.22 -0.40 -10.71
N PRO A 231 -11.37 -0.42 -11.75
CA PRO A 231 -11.77 -0.87 -13.10
C PRO A 231 -12.23 -2.34 -13.15
N SER A 232 -11.79 -3.17 -12.21
CA SER A 232 -12.27 -4.55 -12.05
C SER A 232 -13.75 -4.61 -11.67
N TYR A 233 -14.21 -3.76 -10.75
CA TYR A 233 -15.62 -3.68 -10.34
C TYR A 233 -16.47 -3.19 -11.52
N LEU A 234 -16.01 -2.14 -12.20
CA LEU A 234 -16.72 -1.60 -13.36
C LEU A 234 -16.81 -2.62 -14.51
N SER A 235 -15.72 -3.34 -14.80
CA SER A 235 -15.70 -4.41 -15.80
C SER A 235 -16.65 -5.56 -15.45
N PHE A 236 -16.69 -5.96 -14.17
CA PHE A 236 -17.63 -6.96 -13.67
C PHE A 236 -19.09 -6.50 -13.88
N LEU A 237 -19.44 -5.29 -13.46
CA LEU A 237 -20.80 -4.74 -13.58
C LEU A 237 -21.26 -4.63 -15.04
N LEU A 238 -20.37 -4.24 -15.97
CA LEU A 238 -20.67 -4.23 -17.40
C LEU A 238 -21.02 -5.63 -17.93
N ARG A 239 -20.28 -6.66 -17.50
CA ARG A 239 -20.54 -8.06 -17.88
C ARG A 239 -21.81 -8.60 -17.22
N TYR A 240 -22.03 -8.23 -15.96
CA TYR A 240 -23.23 -8.59 -15.21
C TYR A 240 -24.48 -8.02 -15.87
N CYS A 241 -24.47 -6.72 -16.20
CA CYS A 241 -25.54 -6.06 -16.96
C CYS A 241 -25.81 -6.77 -18.28
N HIS A 242 -24.77 -7.08 -19.07
CA HIS A 242 -24.95 -7.80 -20.33
C HIS A 242 -25.59 -9.18 -20.15
N ARG A 243 -25.22 -9.92 -19.10
CA ARG A 243 -25.69 -11.28 -18.83
C ARG A 243 -27.12 -11.32 -18.26
N LYS A 244 -27.43 -10.46 -17.31
CA LYS A 244 -28.69 -10.46 -16.53
C LYS A 244 -29.69 -9.41 -17.00
N GLN A 245 -29.30 -8.53 -17.92
CA GLN A 245 -30.06 -7.34 -18.32
C GLN A 245 -30.34 -6.38 -17.14
N GLU A 246 -29.48 -6.39 -16.13
CA GLU A 246 -29.60 -5.57 -14.92
C GLU A 246 -29.19 -4.12 -15.18
N GLN A 247 -30.15 -3.20 -15.08
CA GLN A 247 -29.98 -1.80 -15.46
C GLN A 247 -29.34 -0.96 -14.38
N TYR A 248 -29.52 -1.36 -13.12
CA TYR A 248 -28.85 -0.70 -12.02
C TYR A 248 -27.33 -0.89 -12.09
N ALA A 249 -26.85 -2.05 -12.58
CA ALA A 249 -25.43 -2.27 -12.88
C ALA A 249 -24.88 -1.25 -13.89
N LEU A 250 -25.61 -0.99 -14.99
CA LEU A 250 -25.21 0.01 -15.98
C LEU A 250 -25.23 1.43 -15.41
N LYS A 251 -26.22 1.74 -14.57
CA LYS A 251 -26.32 3.03 -13.87
C LYS A 251 -25.11 3.27 -12.97
N MET A 252 -24.69 2.26 -12.19
CA MET A 252 -23.51 2.35 -11.33
C MET A 252 -22.25 2.64 -12.14
N VAL A 253 -22.04 1.92 -13.24
CA VAL A 253 -20.86 2.10 -14.10
C VAL A 253 -20.87 3.49 -14.75
N THR A 254 -21.96 3.85 -15.42
CA THR A 254 -22.04 5.13 -16.16
C THR A 254 -21.89 6.33 -15.23
N LYS A 255 -22.56 6.33 -14.07
CA LYS A 255 -22.41 7.39 -13.05
C LYS A 255 -20.95 7.53 -12.60
N THR A 256 -20.28 6.41 -12.32
CA THR A 256 -18.87 6.40 -11.90
C THR A 256 -17.95 6.96 -12.98
N LEU A 257 -18.09 6.47 -14.22
CA LEU A 257 -17.26 6.89 -15.35
C LEU A 257 -17.45 8.38 -15.68
N TYR A 258 -18.68 8.89 -15.64
CA TYR A 258 -18.94 10.32 -15.84
C TYR A 258 -18.39 11.18 -14.70
N ALA A 259 -18.56 10.75 -13.45
CA ALA A 259 -18.05 11.49 -12.30
C ALA A 259 -16.52 11.59 -12.33
N MET A 260 -15.83 10.48 -12.64
CA MET A 260 -14.38 10.48 -12.80
C MET A 260 -13.91 11.37 -13.96
N ALA A 261 -14.52 11.25 -15.15
CA ALA A 261 -14.11 12.00 -16.33
C ALA A 261 -14.32 13.52 -16.18
N ARG A 262 -15.32 13.93 -15.38
CA ARG A 262 -15.61 15.34 -15.07
C ARG A 262 -14.92 15.84 -13.80
N GLY A 263 -14.31 14.94 -13.02
CA GLY A 263 -13.60 15.26 -11.79
C GLY A 263 -12.16 15.67 -12.04
N GLY A 264 -11.49 16.13 -10.99
CA GLY A 264 -10.04 16.43 -11.01
C GLY A 264 -9.16 15.18 -10.98
N ILE A 265 -9.73 13.98 -10.78
CA ILE A 265 -8.99 12.72 -10.97
C ILE A 265 -8.57 12.49 -12.43
N TYR A 266 -9.30 13.03 -13.41
CA TYR A 266 -8.86 13.04 -14.80
C TYR A 266 -7.94 14.23 -15.04
N ASP A 267 -6.74 13.99 -15.56
CA ASP A 267 -5.83 15.06 -15.93
C ASP A 267 -6.34 15.76 -17.19
N GLN A 268 -6.95 16.92 -16.99
CA GLN A 268 -7.55 17.74 -18.06
C GLN A 268 -6.49 18.33 -19.02
N LEU A 269 -5.21 18.33 -18.65
CA LEU A 269 -4.11 18.87 -19.48
C LEU A 269 -3.37 17.76 -20.22
N GLY A 270 -2.89 16.76 -19.49
CA GLY A 270 -2.06 15.68 -20.02
C GLY A 270 -2.81 14.41 -20.39
N GLY A 271 -4.10 14.32 -20.07
CA GLY A 271 -4.91 13.12 -20.26
C GLY A 271 -4.59 11.99 -19.29
N GLY A 272 -5.46 10.99 -19.25
CA GLY A 272 -5.36 9.86 -18.33
C GLY A 272 -5.84 10.20 -16.90
N PHE A 273 -5.98 9.17 -16.09
CA PHE A 273 -6.46 9.25 -14.72
C PHE A 273 -5.30 9.16 -13.74
N HIS A 274 -5.37 10.00 -12.72
CA HIS A 274 -4.64 9.85 -11.48
C HIS A 274 -5.14 8.62 -10.71
N ARG A 275 -4.27 8.05 -9.87
CA ARG A 275 -4.51 6.75 -9.23
C ARG A 275 -5.79 6.71 -8.39
N TYR A 276 -6.04 7.77 -7.63
CA TYR A 276 -7.25 7.92 -6.82
C TYR A 276 -7.52 9.39 -6.53
N SER A 277 -8.74 9.69 -6.09
CA SER A 277 -9.07 10.99 -5.52
C SER A 277 -8.94 10.92 -4.00
N THR A 278 -8.32 11.93 -3.41
CA THR A 278 -8.17 12.01 -1.95
C THR A 278 -9.51 12.32 -1.25
N ASP A 279 -10.56 12.64 -2.00
CA ASP A 279 -11.91 12.89 -1.51
C ASP A 279 -12.97 12.03 -2.20
N ARG A 280 -14.16 11.98 -1.59
CA ARG A 280 -15.33 11.27 -2.13
C ARG A 280 -15.88 11.87 -3.42
N TYR A 281 -15.53 13.10 -3.79
CA TYR A 281 -16.16 13.87 -4.87
C TYR A 281 -15.44 13.73 -6.22
N TRP A 282 -14.30 13.01 -6.26
CA TRP A 282 -13.40 12.91 -7.42
C TRP A 282 -12.67 14.22 -7.75
N LEU A 283 -12.56 15.17 -6.80
CA LEU A 283 -12.08 16.52 -7.08
C LEU A 283 -10.57 16.67 -6.93
N VAL A 284 -9.99 16.21 -5.83
CA VAL A 284 -8.57 16.37 -5.54
C VAL A 284 -7.84 15.08 -5.89
N PRO A 285 -7.01 15.05 -6.94
CA PRO A 285 -6.26 13.87 -7.30
C PRO A 285 -5.09 13.61 -6.35
N HIS A 286 -4.77 12.35 -6.15
CA HIS A 286 -3.42 11.94 -5.79
C HIS A 286 -2.58 11.89 -7.07
N PHE A 287 -1.67 12.85 -7.26
CA PHE A 287 -0.98 13.18 -8.53
C PHE A 287 -0.05 12.09 -9.13
N GLU A 288 -0.18 10.84 -8.71
CA GLU A 288 0.44 9.66 -9.31
C GLU A 288 -0.44 9.13 -10.45
N LYS A 289 0.17 8.74 -11.58
CA LYS A 289 -0.51 8.01 -12.66
C LYS A 289 0.14 6.65 -12.86
N MET A 290 -0.66 5.60 -12.74
CA MET A 290 -0.22 4.24 -12.97
C MET A 290 -0.63 3.79 -14.37
N LEU A 291 0.30 3.17 -15.09
CA LEU A 291 0.05 2.65 -16.44
C LEU A 291 -1.07 1.61 -16.44
N TYR A 292 -1.06 0.67 -15.48
CA TYR A 292 -2.06 -0.39 -15.42
C TYR A 292 -3.47 0.15 -15.15
N ASP A 293 -3.61 1.13 -14.26
CA ASP A 293 -4.92 1.75 -13.97
C ASP A 293 -5.49 2.39 -15.24
N ASN A 294 -4.67 3.17 -15.95
CA ASN A 294 -5.06 3.82 -17.19
C ASN A 294 -5.38 2.80 -18.30
N ALA A 295 -4.57 1.76 -18.48
CA ALA A 295 -4.80 0.71 -19.46
C ALA A 295 -6.13 -0.05 -19.21
N LEU A 296 -6.41 -0.37 -17.94
CA LEU A 296 -7.66 -1.03 -17.55
C LEU A 296 -8.86 -0.11 -17.72
N LEU A 297 -8.73 1.19 -17.37
CA LEU A 297 -9.80 2.16 -17.53
C LEU A 297 -10.18 2.38 -19.00
N VAL A 298 -9.19 2.49 -19.90
CA VAL A 298 -9.46 2.59 -21.35
C VAL A 298 -10.37 1.45 -21.83
N ARG A 299 -10.09 0.22 -21.38
CA ARG A 299 -10.93 -0.94 -21.70
C ARG A 299 -12.34 -0.82 -21.14
N VAL A 300 -12.50 -0.34 -19.90
CA VAL A 300 -13.81 -0.14 -19.27
C VAL A 300 -14.62 0.92 -20.02
N TYR A 301 -14.02 2.08 -20.35
CA TYR A 301 -14.69 3.13 -21.13
C TYR A 301 -15.12 2.62 -22.51
N LEU A 302 -14.26 1.85 -23.20
CA LEU A 302 -14.58 1.24 -24.48
C LEU A 302 -15.77 0.27 -24.37
N LEU A 303 -15.78 -0.59 -23.35
CA LEU A 303 -16.86 -1.54 -23.12
C LEU A 303 -18.18 -0.83 -22.77
N ALA A 304 -18.13 0.24 -21.97
CA ALA A 304 -19.31 1.01 -21.60
C ALA A 304 -19.97 1.69 -22.81
N ILE A 305 -19.19 2.22 -23.76
CA ILE A 305 -19.72 2.83 -25.00
C ILE A 305 -20.37 1.79 -25.93
N ARG A 306 -19.90 0.53 -25.91
CA ARG A 306 -20.43 -0.54 -26.76
C ARG A 306 -21.76 -1.11 -26.26
N LEU A 307 -22.11 -0.93 -24.99
CA LEU A 307 -23.43 -1.33 -24.52
C LEU A 307 -24.47 -0.34 -25.08
N PRO A 308 -25.46 -0.82 -25.84
CA PRO A 308 -26.41 0.07 -26.49
C PRO A 308 -27.15 0.90 -25.45
N HIS A 309 -27.01 2.23 -25.53
CA HIS A 309 -27.79 3.20 -24.74
C HIS A 309 -29.31 3.14 -24.99
N ARG A 310 -29.81 2.16 -25.77
CA ARG A 310 -31.12 2.15 -26.40
C ARG A 310 -32.17 1.24 -25.76
N THR A 311 -31.86 0.55 -24.67
CA THR A 311 -32.89 -0.17 -23.89
C THR A 311 -33.19 0.47 -22.54
N CYS A 312 -32.57 1.60 -22.17
CA CYS A 312 -32.76 2.24 -20.88
C CYS A 312 -32.57 3.76 -20.89
N PHE A 313 -33.50 4.44 -21.56
CA PHE A 313 -33.97 5.78 -21.20
C PHE A 313 -35.50 5.79 -21.29
#